data_AF-A0A485AIJ8-F1
#
_entry.id   AF-A0A485AIJ8-F1
#
_cell.length_a   1.000
_cell.length_b   1.000
_cell.length_c   1.000
_cell.angle_alpha   90.00
_cell.angle_beta   90.00
_cell.angle_gamma   90.00
#
_symmetry.space_group_name_H-M   'P 1'
#
loop_
_entity.id
_entity.type
_entity.pdbx_description
1 polymer ?
#
loop_
_entity_poly.entity_id
_entity_poly.type
_entity_poly.pdbx_seq_one_letter_code
_entity_poly.pdbx_strand_id
1 'polypeptide(L)' 'MMQKRRGEVFYARPEFCTDNGAMIAYAGMVRLKTGANTSLGVTVRPALAAG' A
#
# COMPACT_ATOMS: atom_id res chain seq x y z
N MET A 1 -23.55 -8.75 -10.14
CA MET A 1 -22.60 -8.10 -11.08
C MET A 1 -21.29 -8.88 -11.18
N MET A 2 -20.57 -9.08 -10.08
CA MET A 2 -19.25 -9.76 -10.08
C MET A 2 -19.31 -11.25 -10.46
N GLN A 3 -20.29 -12.00 -9.96
CA GLN A 3 -20.51 -13.39 -10.38
C GLN A 3 -20.79 -13.53 -11.89
N LYS A 4 -21.59 -12.63 -12.48
CA LYS A 4 -21.84 -12.59 -13.93
C LYS A 4 -20.59 -12.26 -14.74
N ARG A 5 -19.64 -11.52 -14.16
CA ARG A 5 -18.35 -11.15 -14.77
C ARG A 5 -17.20 -12.08 -14.41
N ARG A 6 -17.46 -13.14 -13.62
CA ARG A 6 -16.44 -14.03 -13.06
C ARG A 6 -15.30 -13.27 -12.36
N GLY A 7 -15.63 -12.17 -11.70
CA GLY A 7 -14.67 -11.34 -10.96
C GLY A 7 -14.80 -11.51 -9.45
N GLU A 8 -13.75 -11.15 -8.73
CA GLU A 8 -13.68 -11.16 -7.27
C GLU A 8 -13.53 -9.73 -6.74
N VAL A 9 -14.02 -9.49 -5.52
CA VAL A 9 -13.90 -8.19 -4.84
C VAL A 9 -13.30 -8.39 -3.46
N PHE A 10 -12.42 -7.46 -3.09
CA PHE A 10 -11.71 -7.49 -1.83
C PHE A 10 -11.87 -6.13 -1.16
N TYR A 11 -12.22 -6.16 0.13
CA TYR A 11 -12.36 -4.97 0.95
C TYR A 11 -11.47 -5.12 2.18
N ALA A 12 -10.78 -4.05 2.55
CA ALA A 12 -10.14 -3.98 3.84
C ALA A 12 -11.20 -3.84 4.95
N ARG A 13 -10.82 -4.13 6.20
CA ARG A 13 -11.63 -3.75 7.36
C ARG A 13 -11.83 -2.22 7.36
N PRO A 14 -12.99 -1.68 7.79
CA PRO A 14 -13.25 -0.23 7.72
C PRO A 14 -12.17 0.66 8.34
N GLU A 15 -11.60 0.26 9.48
CA GLU A 15 -10.50 0.98 10.14
C GLU A 15 -9.17 0.99 9.35
N PHE A 16 -9.05 0.14 8.33
CA PHE A 16 -7.91 0.12 7.42
C PHE A 16 -8.17 0.86 6.11
N CYS A 17 -9.39 1.36 5.87
CA CYS A 17 -9.73 2.15 4.69
C CYS A 17 -9.35 3.63 4.81
N THR A 18 -9.16 4.14 6.04
CA THR A 18 -8.62 5.49 6.31
C THR A 18 -7.12 5.46 6.49
N ASP A 19 -6.44 6.60 6.43
CA ASP A 19 -4.98 6.67 6.68
C ASP A 19 -4.60 6.05 8.04
N ASN A 20 -3.69 5.08 8.01
CA ASN A 20 -3.29 4.33 9.19
C ASN A 20 -1.85 3.78 9.08
N GLY A 21 -1.25 3.38 10.20
CA GLY A 21 0.09 2.82 10.23
C GLY A 21 0.19 1.38 9.70
N ALA A 22 -0.90 0.62 9.66
CA ALA A 22 -0.88 -0.78 9.26
C ALA A 22 -0.57 -0.93 7.76
N MET A 23 -1.18 -0.10 6.91
CA MET A 23 -0.89 -0.11 5.46
C MET A 23 0.56 0.31 5.16
N ILE A 24 1.11 1.26 5.93
CA ILE A 24 2.50 1.72 5.77
C ILE A 24 3.48 0.61 6.15
N ALA A 25 3.25 -0.05 7.30
CA ALA A 25 4.08 -1.18 7.74
C ALA A 25 4.04 -2.34 6.74
N TYR A 26 2.85 -2.68 6.23
CA TYR A 26 2.68 -3.73 5.23
C TYR A 26 3.42 -3.39 3.92
N ALA A 27 3.20 -2.20 3.35
CA ALA A 27 3.87 -1.77 2.14
C ALA A 27 5.40 -1.68 2.31
N GLY A 28 5.86 -1.23 3.48
CA GLY A 28 7.28 -1.20 3.85
C GLY A 28 7.89 -2.60 3.88
N MET A 29 7.22 -3.57 4.51
CA MET A 29 7.66 -4.97 4.53
C MET A 29 7.70 -5.59 3.13
N VAL A 30 6.68 -5.34 2.30
CA VAL A 30 6.68 -5.79 0.89
C VAL A 30 7.87 -5.20 0.14
N ARG A 31 8.10 -3.89 0.25
CA ARG A 31 9.25 -3.21 -0.39
C ARG A 31 10.59 -3.76 0.09
N LEU A 32 10.73 -3.99 1.40
CA LEU A 32 11.94 -4.57 1.99
C LEU A 32 12.21 -5.98 1.45
N LYS A 33 11.18 -6.82 1.37
CA LYS A 33 11.29 -8.17 0.78
C LYS A 33 11.66 -8.16 -0.69
N THR A 34 11.26 -7.12 -1.44
CA THR A 34 11.66 -6.93 -2.85
C THR A 34 13.02 -6.25 -3.01
N GLY A 35 13.79 -6.07 -1.93
CA GLY A 35 15.16 -5.54 -1.98
C GLY A 35 15.26 -4.02 -1.96
N ALA A 36 14.19 -3.29 -1.60
CA ALA A 36 14.28 -1.85 -1.43
C ALA A 36 15.23 -1.50 -0.28
N ASN A 37 16.21 -0.63 -0.56
CA ASN A 37 17.15 -0.10 0.41
C ASN A 37 17.24 1.41 0.19
N THR A 38 17.06 2.19 1.26
CA THR A 38 17.15 3.66 1.22
C THR A 38 18.30 4.11 2.11
N SER A 39 18.98 5.19 1.71
CA SER A 39 20.00 5.79 2.57
C SER A 39 19.38 6.34 3.87
N LEU A 40 20.23 6.70 4.83
CA LEU A 40 19.78 7.33 6.08
C LEU A 40 19.23 8.76 5.88
N GLY A 41 19.36 9.33 4.68
CA GLY A 41 18.79 10.63 4.34
C GLY A 41 17.28 10.55 4.22
N VAL A 42 16.56 11.52 4.81
CA VAL A 42 15.11 11.59 4.73
C VAL A 42 14.69 12.50 3.58
N THR A 43 14.02 11.95 2.58
CA THR A 43 13.46 12.69 1.45
C THR A 43 11.94 12.61 1.48
N VAL A 44 11.27 13.76 1.56
CA VAL A 44 9.80 13.87 1.51
C VAL A 44 9.40 14.46 0.16
N ARG A 45 8.37 13.87 -0.48
CA ARG A 45 7.82 14.34 -1.76
C ARG A 45 6.34 14.66 -1.57
N PRO A 46 5.97 15.94 -1.30
CA PRO A 46 4.58 16.33 -1.07
C PRO A 46 3.65 16.03 -2.26
N ALA A 47 4.18 16.03 -3.48
CA ALA A 47 3.48 15.66 -4.71
C ALA A 47 4.17 14.45 -5.36
N LEU A 48 3.95 13.26 -4.80
CA LEU A 48 4.42 11.99 -5.38
C LEU A 48 3.33 11.39 -6.28
N ALA A 49 3.65 11.10 -7.54
CA ALA A 49 2.75 10.35 -8.40
C ALA A 49 2.75 8.86 -7.98
N ALA A 50 1.55 8.29 -7.84
CA ALA A 50 1.40 6.84 -7.80
C ALA A 50 1.71 6.30 -9.21
N GLY A 51 2.68 5.39 -9.28
CA GLY A 51 3.04 4.68 -10.51
C GLY A 51 2.07 3.53 -10.82
#